data_AF-A0A7W7SZM6-F1
#
_entry.id   AF-A0A7W7SZM6-F1
#
_cell.length_a   1.000
_cell.length_b   1.000
_cell.length_c   1.000
_cell.angle_alpha   90.00
_cell.angle_beta   90.00
_cell.angle_gamma   90.00
#
_symmetry.space_group_name_H-M   'P 1'
#
loop_
_entity.id
_entity.type
_entity.pdbx_description
1 polymer ?
#
loop_
_entity_poly.entity_id
_entity_poly.type
_entity_poly.pdbx_seq_one_letter_code
_entity_poly.pdbx_strand_id
1 'polypeptide(L)' 'MSGLSDLRVVIAALFGVYGVVLVVVGLWFTAADDLAAADGFNVNLWAGGGMVALALVFTAWALLRPLRVPEG' A
#
# COMPACT_ATOMS: atom_id res chain seq x y z
N MET A 1 5.46 -14.73 -18.72
CA MET A 1 4.85 -14.09 -17.52
C MET A 1 5.90 -13.17 -16.87
N SER A 2 6.12 -11.97 -17.40
CA SER A 2 7.25 -11.10 -17.00
C SER A 2 6.88 -9.92 -16.09
N GLY A 3 5.59 -9.67 -15.84
CA GLY A 3 5.14 -8.57 -14.97
C GLY A 3 4.98 -8.95 -13.49
N LEU A 4 4.54 -10.18 -13.20
CA LEU A 4 4.36 -10.67 -11.82
C LEU A 4 5.69 -11.05 -11.13
N SER A 5 6.76 -11.23 -11.90
CA SER A 5 8.12 -11.43 -11.40
C SER A 5 8.86 -10.10 -11.12
N ASP A 6 8.25 -8.95 -11.38
CA ASP A 6 8.77 -7.64 -10.97
C ASP A 6 8.40 -7.38 -9.50
N LEU A 7 9.42 -7.34 -8.64
CA LEU A 7 9.27 -7.03 -7.21
C LEU A 7 8.49 -5.73 -6.98
N ARG A 8 8.64 -4.73 -7.86
CA ARG A 8 7.97 -3.42 -7.71
C ARG A 8 6.46 -3.54 -7.87
N VAL A 9 6.02 -4.37 -8.79
CA VAL A 9 4.59 -4.65 -9.03
C VAL A 9 4.01 -5.44 -7.86
N VAL A 10 4.74 -6.41 -7.34
CA VAL A 10 4.32 -7.18 -6.16
C VAL A 10 4.17 -6.29 -4.93
N ILE A 11 5.16 -5.44 -4.65
CA ILE A 11 5.10 -4.46 -3.55
C ILE A 11 3.91 -3.52 -3.74
N ALA A 12 3.76 -2.93 -4.93
CA ALA A 12 2.65 -2.03 -5.23
C ALA A 12 1.28 -2.69 -5.00
N ALA A 13 1.10 -3.93 -5.46
CA ALA A 13 -0.16 -4.66 -5.29
C ALA A 13 -0.45 -4.98 -3.82
N LEU A 14 0.53 -5.54 -3.09
CA LEU A 14 0.35 -5.91 -1.69
C LEU A 14 0.05 -4.70 -0.81
N PHE A 15 0.90 -3.67 -0.88
CA PHE A 15 0.70 -2.45 -0.10
C PHE A 15 -0.52 -1.65 -0.55
N GLY A 16 -0.86 -1.69 -1.84
CA GLY A 16 -2.06 -1.03 -2.36
C GLY A 16 -3.33 -1.64 -1.78
N VAL A 17 -3.46 -2.97 -1.82
CA VAL A 17 -4.64 -3.67 -1.29
C VAL A 17 -4.76 -3.49 0.23
N TYR A 18 -3.70 -3.77 0.99
CA TYR A 18 -3.72 -3.62 2.44
C TYR A 18 -3.90 -2.16 2.86
N GLY A 19 -3.24 -1.23 2.18
CA GLY A 19 -3.38 0.21 2.44
C GLY A 19 -4.81 0.69 2.26
N VAL A 20 -5.50 0.29 1.19
CA VAL A 20 -6.92 0.61 0.97
C VAL A 20 -7.80 0.03 2.08
N VAL A 21 -7.58 -1.22 2.48
CA VAL A 21 -8.33 -1.83 3.58
C VAL A 21 -8.15 -1.01 4.87
N LEU A 22 -6.91 -0.66 5.22
CA LEU A 22 -6.64 0.12 6.43
C LEU A 22 -7.20 1.54 6.36
N VAL A 23 -7.21 2.18 5.19
CA VAL A 23 -7.87 3.49 5.03
C VAL A 23 -9.38 3.36 5.24
N VAL A 24 -10.02 2.34 4.68
CA VAL A 24 -11.47 2.09 4.88
C VAL A 24 -11.77 1.81 6.36
N VAL A 25 -10.99 0.94 7.01
CA VAL A 25 -11.14 0.66 8.44
C VAL A 25 -10.90 1.92 9.28
N GLY A 26 -9.88 2.69 8.95
CA GLY A 26 -9.57 3.96 9.62
C GLY A 26 -10.70 4.98 9.51
N LEU A 27 -11.33 5.10 8.34
CA LEU A 27 -12.38 6.11 8.10
C LEU A 27 -13.75 5.71 8.68
N TRP A 28 -14.13 4.43 8.62
CA TRP A 28 -15.49 3.99 8.96
C TRP A 28 -15.60 3.01 10.14
N PHE A 29 -14.50 2.39 10.56
CA PHE A 29 -14.53 1.27 11.52
C PHE A 29 -13.52 1.44 12.66
N THR A 30 -13.16 2.68 13.01
CA THR A 30 -12.30 2.95 14.18
C THR A 30 -13.16 3.20 15.41
N ALA A 31 -12.98 2.38 16.46
CA ALA A 31 -13.68 2.54 17.73
C ALA A 31 -12.96 3.52 18.66
N ALA A 32 -13.69 4.04 19.65
CA ALA A 32 -13.11 4.94 20.66
C ALA A 32 -12.01 4.27 21.49
N ASP A 33 -12.14 2.97 21.77
CA ASP A 33 -11.14 2.20 22.50
C ASP A 33 -9.83 2.05 21.70
N ASP A 34 -9.92 1.91 20.37
CA ASP A 34 -8.74 1.85 19.49
C ASP A 34 -7.96 3.18 19.51
N LEU A 35 -8.69 4.30 19.48
CA LEU A 35 -8.11 5.64 19.58
C LEU A 35 -7.48 5.86 20.95
N ALA A 36 -8.16 5.47 22.04
CA ALA A 36 -7.65 5.62 23.39
C ALA A 36 -6.35 4.83 23.62
N ALA A 37 -6.26 3.61 23.06
CA ALA A 37 -5.06 2.79 23.12
C ALA A 37 -3.86 3.41 22.38
N ALA A 38 -4.12 4.31 21.44
CA ALA A 38 -3.13 4.98 20.60
C ALA A 38 -3.04 6.49 20.85
N ASP A 39 -3.39 6.97 22.05
CA ASP A 39 -3.30 8.39 22.45
C ASP A 39 -4.05 9.33 21.49
N GLY A 40 -5.23 8.89 21.04
CA GLY A 40 -6.09 9.62 20.09
C GLY A 40 -5.66 9.50 18.63
N PHE A 41 -4.58 8.77 18.31
CA PHE A 41 -4.16 8.56 16.93
C PHE A 41 -4.91 7.43 16.26
N ASN A 42 -5.43 7.69 15.06
CA ASN A 42 -5.98 6.63 14.22
C ASN A 42 -4.84 5.89 13.48
N VAL A 43 -4.35 4.81 14.10
CA VAL A 43 -3.23 4.01 13.58
C VAL A 43 -3.53 3.44 12.20
N ASN A 44 -4.78 3.04 11.93
CA ASN A 44 -5.19 2.49 10.64
C ASN A 44 -5.03 3.54 9.52
N LEU A 45 -5.38 4.81 9.76
CA LEU A 45 -5.20 5.88 8.77
C LEU A 45 -3.74 6.21 8.53
N TRP A 46 -2.93 6.28 9.59
CA TRP A 46 -1.49 6.56 9.46
C TRP A 46 -0.76 5.45 8.70
N ALA A 47 -0.95 4.20 9.14
CA ALA A 47 -0.35 3.05 8.47
C ALA A 47 -0.89 2.91 7.05
N GLY A 48 -2.21 2.91 6.86
CA GLY A 48 -2.86 2.80 5.56
C GLY A 48 -2.42 3.89 4.58
N GLY A 49 -2.35 5.14 5.04
CA GLY A 49 -1.84 6.26 4.24
C GLY A 49 -0.39 6.07 3.78
N GLY A 50 0.48 5.61 4.69
CA GLY A 50 1.87 5.26 4.34
C GLY A 50 1.96 4.14 3.31
N MET A 51 1.15 3.10 3.46
CA MET A 51 1.09 1.98 2.51
C MET A 51 0.59 2.41 1.12
N VAL A 52 -0.45 3.25 1.07
CA VAL A 52 -0.96 3.79 -0.20
C VAL A 52 0.09 4.68 -0.88
N ALA A 53 0.76 5.56 -0.13
CA ALA A 53 1.82 6.39 -0.69
C ALA A 53 2.96 5.54 -1.27
N LEU A 54 3.40 4.50 -0.55
CA LEU A 54 4.41 3.56 -1.02
C LEU A 54 3.96 2.83 -2.29
N ALA A 55 2.72 2.34 -2.32
CA ALA A 55 2.17 1.66 -3.49
C ALA A 55 2.14 2.57 -4.72
N LEU A 56 1.78 3.85 -4.57
CA LEU A 56 1.80 4.83 -5.66
C LEU A 56 3.22 5.09 -6.17
N VAL A 57 4.20 5.22 -5.27
CA VAL A 57 5.61 5.40 -5.65
C VAL A 57 6.11 4.20 -6.46
N PHE A 58 5.87 2.98 -5.99
CA PHE A 58 6.31 1.76 -6.67
C PHE A 58 5.59 1.54 -8.00
N THR A 59 4.29 1.85 -8.06
CA THR A 59 3.52 1.83 -9.30
C THR A 59 4.09 2.81 -10.31
N ALA A 60 4.31 4.06 -9.91
CA ALA A 60 4.91 5.08 -10.78
C ALA A 60 6.30 4.65 -11.26
N TRP A 61 7.13 4.10 -10.38
CA TRP A 61 8.46 3.62 -10.77
C TRP A 61 8.41 2.44 -11.75
N ALA A 62 7.52 1.46 -11.55
CA ALA A 62 7.34 0.35 -12.46
C ALA A 62 6.90 0.82 -13.85
N LEU A 63 5.98 1.79 -13.91
CA LEU A 63 5.51 2.40 -15.15
C LEU A 63 6.60 3.22 -15.86
N LEU A 64 7.38 4.01 -15.12
CA LEU A 64 8.44 4.87 -15.68
C LEU A 64 9.70 4.10 -16.10
N ARG A 65 9.94 2.91 -15.53
CA ARG A 65 11.14 2.09 -15.77
C ARG A 65 10.72 0.63 -16.00
N PRO A 66 10.10 0.30 -17.14
CA PRO A 66 9.64 -1.06 -17.42
C PRO A 66 10.82 -2.04 -17.53
N LEU A 67 10.73 -3.20 -16.86
CA LEU A 67 11.71 -4.26 -17.00
C LEU A 67 11.59 -4.89 -18.39
N ARG A 68 12.69 -4.92 -19.13
CA ARG A 68 12.81 -5.67 -20.38
C ARG A 68 13.43 -7.01 -20.06
N VAL A 69 12.66 -8.09 -20.22
CA VAL A 69 13.19 -9.44 -20.15
C VAL A 69 13.84 -9.75 -21.50
N PRO A 70 15.14 -10.06 -21.57
CA PRO A 70 15.77 -10.47 -22.83
C PRO A 70 15.09 -11.73 -23.35
N GLU A 71 14.67 -11.71 -24.62
CA GLU A 71 14.22 -12.92 -25.32
C GLU A 71 15.48 -13.74 -25.63
N GLY A 72 15.58 -14.92 -25.00
CA GLY A 72 16.67 -15.87 -25.20
C GLY A 72 16.44 -16.77 -26.39
#